data_AF-A0A285YWB4-F1
#
_entry.id   AF-A0A285YWB4-F1
#
_cell.length_a   1.000
_cell.length_b   1.000
_cell.length_c   1.000
_cell.angle_alpha   90.00
_cell.angle_beta   90.00
_cell.angle_gamma   90.00
#
_symmetry.space_group_name_H-M   'P 1'
#
loop_
_entity.id
_entity.type
_entity.pdbx_description
1 polymer ?
#
loop_
_entity_poly.entity_id
_entity_poly.type
_entity_poly.pdbx_seq_one_letter_code
_entity_poly.pdbx_strand_id
1 'polypeptide(L)'
;MKKLVPDPPTFPIPYISIIADLSHAEARSQAAKLMGSLSQTIELYLKAEDSLQRSALLENMSALTELLHALFAHIKAQEAVE
;
A
#
# COMPACT_ATOMS: atom_id res chain seq x y z
N MET A 1 29.17 26.27 18.70
CA MET A 1 28.46 26.14 17.40
C MET A 1 27.21 25.31 17.62
N LYS A 2 26.02 25.91 17.54
CA LYS A 2 24.76 25.16 17.64
C LYS A 2 24.64 24.34 16.36
N LYS A 3 24.89 23.03 16.45
CA LYS A 3 24.63 22.11 15.33
C LYS A 3 23.13 22.15 15.09
N LEU A 4 22.74 22.70 13.94
CA LEU A 4 21.36 22.68 13.48
C LEU A 4 21.03 21.20 13.25
N VAL A 5 20.29 20.59 14.16
CA VAL A 5 19.78 19.23 13.99
C VAL A 5 18.66 19.36 12.95
N PRO A 6 18.72 18.67 11.80
CA PRO A 6 17.60 18.65 10.87
C PRO A 6 16.38 18.11 11.60
N ASP A 7 15.25 18.79 11.49
CA ASP A 7 14.01 18.31 12.08
C ASP A 7 13.72 16.88 11.60
N PRO A 8 13.33 15.96 12.50
CA PRO A 8 12.95 14.62 12.11
C PRO A 8 11.74 14.70 11.16
N PRO A 9 11.68 13.85 10.12
CA PRO A 9 10.53 13.82 9.23
C PRO A 9 9.26 13.56 10.06
N THR A 10 8.26 14.41 9.86
CA THR A 10 6.96 14.32 10.51
C THR A 10 6.22 13.11 9.96
N PHE A 11 6.30 11.99 10.67
CA PHE A 11 5.42 10.84 10.45
C PHE A 11 4.09 11.06 11.18
N PRO A 12 2.95 10.61 10.63
CA PRO A 12 2.84 9.56 9.61
C PRO A 12 2.85 10.13 8.20
N ILE A 13 3.76 9.66 7.36
CA ILE A 13 3.65 9.86 5.91
C ILE A 13 2.37 9.10 5.51
N PRO A 14 1.31 9.78 5.05
CA PRO A 14 0.18 9.08 4.46
C PRO A 14 0.72 8.21 3.34
N TYR A 15 0.34 6.94 3.25
CA TYR A 15 0.78 6.06 2.15
C TYR A 15 0.56 6.71 0.76
N ILE A 16 -0.43 7.59 0.66
CA ILE A 16 -0.73 8.46 -0.48
C ILE A 16 0.47 9.33 -0.92
N SER A 17 1.26 9.87 0.01
CA SER A 17 2.42 10.71 -0.31
C SER A 17 3.56 9.93 -0.97
N ILE A 18 3.64 8.62 -0.76
CA ILE A 18 4.63 7.75 -1.42
C ILE A 18 4.16 7.39 -2.85
N ILE A 19 2.85 7.33 -3.08
CA ILE A 19 2.26 6.97 -4.39
C ILE A 19 2.36 8.13 -5.39
N ALA A 20 2.31 9.38 -4.93
CA ALA A 20 2.29 10.57 -5.79
C ALA A 20 3.50 10.69 -6.74
N ASP A 21 4.66 10.17 -6.34
CA ASP A 21 5.91 10.27 -7.11
C ASP A 21 6.16 9.07 -8.05
N LEU A 22 5.27 8.06 -8.05
CA LEU A 22 5.46 6.89 -8.90
C LEU A 22 5.16 7.20 -10.37
N SER A 23 6.07 6.85 -11.27
CA SER A 23 5.76 6.78 -12.70
C SER A 23 4.70 5.71 -12.98
N HIS A 24 4.05 5.77 -14.15
CA HIS A 24 3.02 4.80 -14.52
C HIS A 24 3.50 3.35 -14.50
N ALA A 25 4.72 3.11 -15.00
CA ALA A 25 5.34 1.79 -14.98
C ALA A 25 5.62 1.30 -13.56
N GLU A 26 6.13 2.17 -12.68
CA GLU A 26 6.39 1.84 -11.28
C GLU A 26 5.09 1.58 -10.51
N ALA A 27 4.06 2.41 -10.74
CA ALA A 27 2.75 2.24 -10.14
C ALA A 27 2.11 0.91 -10.55
N ARG A 28 2.19 0.52 -11.83
CA ARG A 28 1.74 -0.80 -12.31
C ARG A 28 2.53 -1.95 -11.68
N SER A 29 3.86 -1.83 -11.60
CA SER A 29 4.70 -2.84 -10.95
C SER A 29 4.35 -3.00 -9.47
N GLN A 30 4.12 -1.90 -8.77
CA GLN A 30 3.74 -1.89 -7.36
C GLN A 30 2.34 -2.50 -7.16
N ALA A 31 1.40 -2.23 -8.07
CA ALA A 31 0.07 -2.82 -8.01
C ALA A 31 0.13 -4.34 -8.18
N ALA A 32 0.94 -4.84 -9.12
CA ALA A 32 1.16 -6.27 -9.30
C ALA A 32 1.70 -6.96 -8.03
N LYS A 33 2.67 -6.33 -7.35
CA LYS A 33 3.20 -6.83 -6.08
C LYS A 33 2.13 -6.87 -4.99
N LEU A 34 1.37 -5.79 -4.83
CA LEU A 34 0.30 -5.71 -3.83
C LEU A 34 -0.83 -6.72 -4.09
N MET A 35 -1.21 -6.93 -5.36
CA MET A 35 -2.17 -7.98 -5.73
C MET A 35 -1.65 -9.38 -5.39
N GLY A 36 -0.34 -9.63 -5.60
CA GLY A 36 0.31 -10.88 -5.17
C GLY A 36 0.25 -11.08 -3.65
N SER A 37 0.56 -10.04 -2.87
CA SER A 37 0.46 -10.08 -1.40
C SER A 37 -0.98 -10.27 -0.92
N LEU A 38 -1.95 -9.65 -1.58
CA LEU A 38 -3.37 -9.83 -1.27
C LEU A 38 -3.79 -11.29 -1.53
N SER A 39 -3.42 -11.86 -2.67
CA SER A 39 -3.71 -13.28 -2.98
C SER A 39 -3.14 -14.22 -1.93
N GLN A 40 -1.87 -14.02 -1.52
CA GLN A 40 -1.25 -14.82 -0.47
C GLN A 40 -1.97 -14.65 0.87
N THR A 41 -2.40 -13.45 1.21
CA THR A 41 -3.14 -13.17 2.45
C THR A 41 -4.50 -13.88 2.46
N ILE A 42 -5.20 -13.90 1.33
CA ILE A 42 -6.44 -14.64 1.15
C ILE A 42 -6.20 -16.14 1.36
N GLU A 43 -5.15 -16.71 0.74
CA GLU A 43 -4.82 -18.12 0.92
C GLU A 43 -4.50 -18.48 2.38
N LEU A 44 -3.78 -17.60 3.10
CA LEU A 44 -3.50 -17.78 4.53
C LEU A 44 -4.79 -17.73 5.35
N TYR A 45 -5.71 -16.82 5.03
CA TYR A 45 -6.99 -16.70 5.72
C TYR A 45 -7.84 -17.97 5.55
N LEU A 46 -7.88 -18.53 4.34
CA LEU A 46 -8.63 -19.76 4.06
C LEU A 46 -8.06 -20.99 4.80
N LYS A 47 -6.78 -20.95 5.18
CA LYS A 47 -6.10 -22.01 5.93
C LYS A 47 -6.06 -21.75 7.44
N ALA A 48 -6.48 -20.57 7.90
CA ALA A 48 -6.37 -20.18 9.30
C ALA A 48 -7.48 -20.81 10.15
N GLU A 49 -7.09 -21.63 11.12
CA GLU A 49 -8.01 -22.30 12.05
C GLU A 49 -8.36 -21.40 13.24
N ASP A 50 -7.42 -20.54 13.65
CA ASP A 50 -7.58 -19.63 14.77
C ASP A 50 -8.38 -18.37 14.41
N SER A 51 -9.29 -17.98 15.30
CA SER A 51 -10.19 -16.83 15.11
C SER A 51 -9.47 -15.49 15.16
N LEU A 52 -8.46 -15.36 16.03
CA LEU A 52 -7.68 -14.12 16.16
C LEU A 52 -6.81 -13.92 14.91
N GLN A 53 -6.16 -14.99 14.45
CA GLN A 53 -5.41 -15.00 13.20
C GLN A 53 -6.29 -14.63 12.00
N ARG A 54 -7.50 -15.19 11.89
CA ARG A 54 -8.45 -14.81 10.83
C ARG A 54 -8.82 -13.33 10.86
N SER A 55 -9.06 -12.78 12.06
CA SER A 55 -9.37 -11.34 12.22
C SER A 55 -8.22 -10.47 11.72
N ALA A 56 -6.99 -10.76 12.14
CA ALA A 56 -5.80 -10.02 11.70
C ALA A 56 -5.58 -10.11 10.18
N LEU A 57 -5.86 -11.27 9.57
CA LEU A 57 -5.75 -11.44 8.12
C LEU A 57 -6.83 -10.64 7.36
N LEU A 58 -8.05 -10.52 7.89
CA LEU A 58 -9.10 -9.67 7.31
C LEU A 58 -8.75 -8.17 7.39
N GLU A 59 -8.16 -7.73 8.50
CA GLU A 59 -7.63 -6.36 8.63
C GLU A 59 -6.53 -6.10 7.60
N ASN A 60 -5.59 -7.04 7.45
CA ASN A 60 -4.54 -6.94 6.42
C ASN A 60 -5.10 -6.90 5.00
N MET A 61 -6.10 -7.73 4.68
CA MET A 61 -6.77 -7.67 3.39
C MET A 61 -7.42 -6.30 3.14
N SER A 62 -8.05 -5.72 4.17
CA SER A 62 -8.69 -4.40 4.07
C SER A 62 -7.65 -3.30 3.82
N ALA A 63 -6.52 -3.32 4.54
CA ALA A 63 -5.44 -2.37 4.30
C ALA A 63 -4.84 -2.51 2.88
N LEU A 64 -4.63 -3.74 2.40
CA LEU A 64 -4.11 -3.99 1.06
C LEU A 64 -5.06 -3.50 -0.05
N THR A 65 -6.37 -3.67 0.12
CA THR A 65 -7.35 -3.20 -0.87
C THR A 65 -7.46 -1.68 -0.89
N GLU A 66 -7.34 -0.99 0.26
CA GLU A 66 -7.26 0.47 0.31
C GLU A 66 -6.02 1.00 -0.44
N LEU A 67 -4.87 0.36 -0.25
CA LEU A 67 -3.64 0.71 -0.97
C LEU A 67 -3.77 0.49 -2.47
N LEU A 68 -4.36 -0.63 -2.88
CA LEU A 68 -4.64 -0.92 -4.28
C LEU A 68 -5.59 0.12 -4.90
N HIS A 69 -6.64 0.52 -4.18
CA HIS A 69 -7.54 1.58 -4.64
C HIS A 69 -6.82 2.91 -4.87
N ALA A 70 -5.98 3.34 -3.91
CA ALA A 70 -5.20 4.56 -4.06
C ALA A 70 -4.25 4.49 -5.27
N LEU A 71 -3.60 3.35 -5.46
CA LEU A 71 -2.66 3.14 -6.55
C LEU A 71 -3.34 3.07 -7.92
N PHE A 72 -4.50 2.41 -8.03
CA PHE A 72 -5.28 2.39 -9.26
C PHE A 72 -5.87 3.77 -9.60
N ALA A 73 -6.27 4.55 -8.60
CA ALA A 73 -6.68 5.93 -8.82
C ALA A 73 -5.54 6.78 -9.39
N HIS A 74 -4.31 6.61 -8.89
CA HIS A 74 -3.11 7.26 -9.41
C HIS A 74 -2.81 6.85 -10.86
N ILE A 75 -2.79 5.54 -11.14
CA ILE A 75 -2.58 5.02 -12.51
C ILE A 75 -3.63 5.59 -13.47
N LYS A 76 -4.91 5.57 -13.08
CA LYS A 76 -6.01 6.11 -13.89
C LYS A 76 -5.85 7.61 -14.14
N ALA A 77 -5.38 8.37 -13.16
CA ALA A 77 -5.13 9.80 -13.33
C ALA A 77 -4.00 10.07 -14.33
N GLN A 78 -2.96 9.23 -14.35
CA GLN A 78 -1.87 9.32 -15.33
C GLN A 78 -2.34 8.93 -16.75
N GLU A 79 -3.19 7.91 -16.88
CA GLU A 79 -3.76 7.51 -18.19
C GLU A 79 -4.72 8.54 -18.78
N ALA A 80 -5.33 9.42 -17.96
CA ALA A 80 -6.21 10.49 -18.43
C ALA A 80 -5.45 11.71 -19.00
N VAL A 81 -4.13 11.75 -18.85
CA VAL A 81 -3.25 12.85 -19.26
C VAL A 81 -2.42 12.49 -20.51
N GLU A 82 -2.41 11.22 -20.93
CA GLU A 82 -1.89 10.75 -22.22
C GLU A 82 -2.91 10.91 -23.37
#